data_AF-A0A284S0C1-F1
#
_entry.id   AF-A0A284S0C1-F1
#
_cell.length_a   1.000
_cell.length_b   1.000
_cell.length_c   1.000
_cell.angle_alpha   90.00
_cell.angle_beta   90.00
_cell.angle_gamma   90.00
#
_symmetry.space_group_name_H-M   'P 1'
#
loop_
_entity.id
_entity.type
_entity.pdbx_description
1 polymer ?
#
loop_
_entity_poly.entity_id
_entity_poly.type
_entity_poly.pdbx_seq_one_letter_code
_entity_poly.pdbx_strand_id
1 'polypeptide(L)'
;MALEWASKLENKPVTKFLAVWQTIELQVSCMGARFSIVGEEQFGQFMVVTQSKRFRRGYLGMDPSQIPQFQEGEQEAIARKMLEEELKDIHSPVVYATFLD
;
A
#
# COMPACT_ATOMS: atom_id res chain seq x y z
N MET A 1 -5.97 -0.22 11.34
CA MET A 1 -4.52 -0.52 11.33
C MET A 1 -4.22 -1.74 10.44
N ALA A 2 -2.98 -1.91 9.96
CA ALA A 2 -2.62 -3.06 9.11
C ALA A 2 -2.85 -4.41 9.82
N LEU A 3 -2.64 -4.46 11.13
CA LEU A 3 -2.88 -5.67 11.94
C LEU A 3 -4.36 -6.13 11.91
N GLU A 4 -5.29 -5.17 11.99
CA GLU A 4 -6.74 -5.43 11.93
C GLU A 4 -7.13 -5.95 10.56
N TRP A 5 -6.56 -5.36 9.51
CA TRP A 5 -6.81 -5.81 8.14
C TRP A 5 -6.33 -7.24 7.91
N ALA A 6 -5.09 -7.56 8.28
CA ALA A 6 -4.56 -8.90 8.16
C ALA A 6 -5.38 -9.92 8.98
N SER A 7 -5.84 -9.53 10.17
CA SER A 7 -6.69 -10.39 11.00
C SER A 7 -8.08 -10.64 10.38
N LYS A 8 -8.66 -9.64 9.71
CA LYS A 8 -9.91 -9.76 8.95
C LYS A 8 -9.76 -10.71 7.77
N LEU A 9 -8.68 -10.56 7.00
CA LEU A 9 -8.36 -11.42 5.85
C LEU A 9 -8.17 -12.90 6.23
N GLU A 10 -7.48 -13.16 7.34
CA GLU A 10 -7.18 -14.52 7.79
C GLU A 10 -8.29 -15.13 8.67
N ASN A 11 -9.32 -14.35 9.01
CA ASN A 11 -10.38 -14.71 9.95
C ASN A 11 -9.86 -15.25 11.30
N LYS A 12 -8.74 -14.71 11.77
CA LYS A 12 -8.09 -15.04 13.05
C LYS A 12 -7.14 -13.91 13.46
N PRO A 13 -6.79 -13.77 14.75
CA PRO A 13 -5.80 -12.78 15.17
C PRO A 13 -4.43 -13.01 14.51
N VAL A 14 -3.90 -11.98 13.84
CA VAL A 14 -2.54 -11.93 13.31
C VAL A 14 -1.74 -10.93 14.12
N THR A 15 -0.56 -11.32 14.63
CA THR A 15 0.26 -10.47 15.51
C THR A 15 1.70 -10.32 15.06
N LYS A 16 2.16 -11.20 14.16
CA LYS A 16 3.55 -11.21 13.69
C LYS A 16 3.71 -10.28 12.50
N PHE A 17 4.74 -9.43 12.53
CA PHE A 17 5.05 -8.48 11.45
C PHE A 17 5.09 -9.12 10.06
N LEU A 18 5.87 -10.19 9.90
CA LEU A 18 5.98 -10.88 8.63
C LEU A 18 4.65 -11.46 8.16
N ALA A 19 3.80 -11.94 9.08
CA ALA A 19 2.49 -12.48 8.73
C ALA A 19 1.55 -11.36 8.27
N VAL A 20 1.50 -10.22 8.99
CA VAL A 20 0.72 -9.05 8.56
C VAL A 20 1.14 -8.60 7.17
N TRP A 21 2.45 -8.46 6.94
CA TRP A 21 2.99 -8.06 5.65
C TRP A 21 2.61 -9.04 4.54
N GLN A 22 2.85 -10.34 4.73
CA GLN A 22 2.60 -11.36 3.71
C GLN A 22 1.13 -11.49 3.36
N THR A 23 0.24 -11.51 4.37
CA THR A 23 -1.20 -11.62 4.16
C THR A 23 -1.70 -10.45 3.32
N ILE A 24 -1.31 -9.22 3.65
CA ILE A 24 -1.77 -8.03 2.92
C ILE A 24 -1.11 -7.93 1.55
N GLU A 25 0.21 -8.15 1.44
CA GLU A 25 0.93 -8.14 0.16
C GLU A 25 0.31 -9.14 -0.83
N LEU A 26 -0.05 -10.35 -0.36
CA LEU A 26 -0.72 -11.34 -1.18
C LEU A 26 -2.08 -10.83 -1.68
N GLN A 27 -2.90 -10.27 -0.78
CA GLN A 27 -4.21 -9.71 -1.13
C GLN A 27 -4.09 -8.60 -2.18
N VAL A 28 -3.19 -7.63 -1.98
CA VAL A 28 -3.04 -6.50 -2.90
C VAL A 28 -2.36 -6.86 -4.22
N SER A 29 -1.52 -7.90 -4.22
CA SER A 29 -0.87 -8.38 -5.45
C SER A 29 -1.87 -8.93 -6.48
N CYS A 30 -2.99 -9.49 -6.03
CA CYS A 30 -4.09 -9.92 -6.91
C CYS A 30 -4.72 -8.75 -7.67
N MET A 31 -4.54 -7.52 -7.17
CA MET A 31 -5.03 -6.28 -7.77
C MET A 31 -3.92 -5.53 -8.55
N GLY A 32 -2.74 -6.14 -8.73
CA GLY A 32 -1.59 -5.51 -9.36
C GLY A 32 -0.90 -4.45 -8.48
N ALA A 33 -1.22 -4.40 -7.19
CA ALA A 33 -0.68 -3.44 -6.24
C ALA A 33 0.36 -4.07 -5.30
N ARG A 34 1.03 -3.22 -4.53
CA ARG A 34 2.02 -3.58 -3.50
C ARG A 34 1.62 -2.98 -2.16
N PHE A 35 2.10 -3.58 -1.08
CA PHE A 35 1.89 -3.11 0.27
C PHE A 35 3.18 -2.54 0.86
N SER A 36 3.06 -1.44 1.60
CA SER A 36 4.16 -0.89 2.38
C SER A 36 3.67 -0.40 3.74
N ILE A 37 4.44 -0.66 4.78
CA ILE A 37 4.23 -0.05 6.10
C ILE A 37 5.00 1.26 6.12
N VAL A 38 4.32 2.33 6.55
CA VAL A 38 4.90 3.67 6.62
C VAL A 38 4.69 4.27 8.01
N GLY A 39 5.39 5.37 8.29
CA GLY A 39 5.34 6.03 9.58
C GLY A 39 6.25 5.39 10.63
N GLU A 40 6.27 6.01 11.81
CA GLU A 40 7.16 5.61 12.91
C GLU A 40 6.60 4.42 13.72
N GLU A 41 5.28 4.26 13.74
CA GLU A 41 4.59 3.19 14.47
C GLU A 41 4.43 1.94 13.61
N GLN A 42 4.86 0.78 14.14
CA GLN A 42 4.61 -0.50 13.48
C GLN A 42 3.11 -0.74 13.29
N PHE A 43 2.70 -0.96 12.05
CA PHE A 43 1.31 -1.22 11.62
C PHE A 43 0.32 -0.04 11.77
N GLY A 44 0.76 1.09 12.31
CA GLY A 44 -0.10 2.27 12.53
C GLY A 44 -0.54 2.92 11.22
N GLN A 45 0.39 3.05 10.27
CA GLN A 45 0.15 3.58 8.94
C GLN A 45 0.68 2.63 7.87
N PHE A 46 -0.03 2.57 6.75
CA PHE A 46 0.36 1.76 5.61
C PHE A 46 -0.10 2.39 4.30
N MET A 47 0.48 1.91 3.21
CA MET A 47 0.20 2.35 1.86
C MET A 47 -0.07 1.15 0.97
N VAL A 48 -1.00 1.34 0.04
CA VAL A 48 -1.16 0.44 -1.10
C VAL A 48 -0.67 1.17 -2.34
N VAL A 49 0.37 0.60 -2.97
CA VAL A 49 1.12 1.19 -4.07
C VAL A 49 0.69 0.51 -5.36
N THR A 50 -0.08 1.20 -6.19
CA THR A 50 -0.58 0.67 -7.46
C THR A 50 0.39 0.90 -8.63
N GLN A 51 1.22 1.93 -8.54
CA GLN A 51 2.25 2.24 -9.52
C GLN A 51 3.57 2.52 -8.81
N SER A 52 4.64 1.95 -9.35
CA SER A 52 6.00 2.26 -8.91
C SER A 52 6.91 2.33 -10.13
N LYS A 53 7.91 3.20 -10.08
CA LYS A 53 8.95 3.27 -11.09
C LYS A 53 10.28 3.48 -10.41
N ARG A 54 11.17 2.51 -10.57
CA ARG A 54 12.54 2.62 -10.06
C ARG A 54 13.30 3.68 -10.82
N PHE A 55 13.98 4.55 -10.10
CA PHE A 55 14.98 5.41 -10.72
C PHE A 55 16.24 4.59 -10.94
N ARG A 56 16.66 4.47 -12.21
CA ARG A 56 17.96 3.84 -12.49
C ARG A 56 19.14 4.67 -11.94
N ARG A 57 18.93 5.97 -11.66
CA ARG A 57 19.91 6.91 -11.08
C ARG A 57 19.17 7.98 -10.27
N GLY A 58 19.16 7.89 -8.94
CA GLY A 58 18.47 8.87 -8.09
C GLY A 58 18.80 8.78 -6.60
N TYR A 59 18.94 9.94 -5.94
CA TYR A 59 19.08 10.12 -4.48
C TYR A 59 18.35 11.41 -4.06
N LEU A 60 18.35 11.73 -2.75
CA LEU A 60 17.77 12.94 -2.17
C LEU A 60 18.16 14.22 -2.96
N GLY A 61 17.18 15.03 -3.36
CA GLY A 61 17.38 16.28 -4.12
C GLY A 61 17.11 16.18 -5.63
N MET A 62 16.52 15.08 -6.11
CA MET A 62 16.10 14.96 -7.50
C MET A 62 15.07 16.06 -7.85
N ASP A 63 15.27 16.72 -8.99
CA ASP A 63 14.36 17.74 -9.52
C ASP A 63 12.92 17.19 -9.60
N PRO A 64 11.91 17.88 -9.03
CA PRO A 64 10.51 17.49 -9.15
C PRO A 64 10.03 17.22 -10.58
N SER A 65 10.63 17.88 -11.58
CA SER A 65 10.32 17.65 -13.01
C SER A 65 10.75 16.26 -13.50
N GLN A 66 11.70 15.64 -12.83
CA GLN A 66 12.21 14.29 -13.13
C GLN A 66 11.46 13.21 -12.39
N ILE A 67 10.62 13.57 -11.41
CA ILE A 67 9.77 12.63 -10.70
C ILE A 67 8.61 12.23 -11.60
N PRO A 68 8.44 10.93 -11.90
CA PRO A 68 7.32 10.45 -12.69
C PRO A 68 6.01 10.91 -12.09
N GLN A 69 5.28 11.72 -12.85
CA GLN A 69 3.91 12.10 -12.51
C GLN A 69 3.01 10.97 -12.99
N PHE A 70 2.44 10.27 -12.03
CA PHE A 70 1.56 9.15 -12.29
C PHE A 70 0.12 9.67 -12.35
N GLN A 71 -0.61 9.23 -13.37
CA GLN A 71 -2.05 9.49 -13.46
C GLN A 71 -2.79 8.19 -13.15
N GLU A 72 -3.90 8.33 -12.41
CA GLU A 72 -4.80 7.21 -12.13
C GLU A 72 -5.36 6.68 -13.46
N GLY A 73 -5.08 5.41 -13.75
CA GLY A 73 -5.68 4.67 -14.85
C GLY A 73 -6.91 3.88 -14.40
N GLU A 74 -7.47 3.11 -15.32
CA GLU A 74 -8.67 2.29 -15.06
C GLU A 74 -8.41 1.20 -14.00
N GLN A 75 -7.24 0.56 -14.02
CA GLN A 75 -6.89 -0.48 -13.05
C GLN A 75 -6.72 0.10 -11.64
N GLU A 76 -6.12 1.28 -11.53
CA GLU A 76 -5.97 1.99 -10.27
C GLU A 76 -7.33 2.41 -9.69
N ALA A 77 -8.26 2.84 -10.54
CA ALA A 77 -9.61 3.18 -10.11
C ALA A 77 -10.39 1.95 -9.60
N ILE A 78 -10.21 0.79 -10.23
CA ILE A 78 -10.79 -0.47 -9.77
C ILE A 78 -10.18 -0.90 -8.45
N ALA A 79 -8.84 -0.90 -8.35
CA ALA A 79 -8.12 -1.27 -7.13
C ALA A 79 -8.50 -0.35 -5.96
N ARG A 80 -8.58 0.97 -6.18
CA ARG A 80 -9.05 1.95 -5.18
C ARG A 80 -10.44 1.60 -4.66
N LYS A 81 -11.41 1.37 -5.55
CA LYS A 81 -12.79 1.04 -5.13
C LYS A 81 -12.85 -0.25 -4.33
N MET A 82 -12.11 -1.28 -4.74
CA MET A 82 -12.04 -2.54 -4.01
C MET A 82 -11.46 -2.34 -2.61
N LEU A 83 -10.38 -1.57 -2.50
CA LEU A 83 -9.73 -1.25 -1.22
C LEU A 83 -10.60 -0.39 -0.31
N GLU A 84 -11.28 0.62 -0.86
CA GLU A 84 -12.23 1.45 -0.10
C GLU A 84 -13.34 0.60 0.53
N GLU A 85 -13.91 -0.34 -0.21
CA GLU A 85 -14.94 -1.25 0.31
C GLU A 85 -14.38 -2.23 1.36
N GLU A 86 -13.18 -2.77 1.13
CA GLU A 86 -12.55 -3.74 2.04
C GLU A 86 -12.14 -3.09 3.37
N LEU A 87 -11.70 -1.84 3.31
CA LEU A 87 -11.12 -1.08 4.41
C LEU A 87 -12.10 -0.11 5.07
N LYS A 88 -13.37 -0.05 4.64
CA LYS A 88 -14.40 0.85 5.19
C LYS A 88 -14.58 0.80 6.70
N ASP A 89 -14.29 -0.36 7.31
CA ASP A 89 -14.43 -0.60 8.76
C ASP A 89 -13.10 -0.44 9.52
N ILE A 90 -12.02 -0.07 8.83
CA ILE A 90 -10.67 0.02 9.40
C ILE A 90 -10.32 1.49 9.58
N HIS A 91 -10.17 1.91 10.83
CA HIS A 91 -9.68 3.25 11.19
C HIS A 91 -8.18 3.36 10.93
N SER A 92 -7.78 3.52 9.68
CA SER A 92 -6.43 3.93 9.30
C SER A 92 -6.49 4.64 7.95
N PRO A 93 -5.86 5.81 7.78
CA PRO A 93 -5.85 6.50 6.51
C PRO A 93 -5.09 5.65 5.49
N VAL A 94 -5.81 5.13 4.48
CA VAL A 94 -5.20 4.49 3.33
C VAL A 94 -4.57 5.58 2.49
N VAL A 95 -3.26 5.68 2.52
CA VAL A 95 -2.54 6.61 1.65
C VAL A 95 -2.19 5.84 0.38
N TYR A 96 -2.88 6.19 -0.71
CA TYR A 96 -2.42 5.84 -2.05
C TYR A 96 -1.21 6.73 -2.33
N ALA A 97 -0.03 6.15 -2.47
CA ALA A 97 1.02 6.86 -3.17
C ALA A 97 1.79 5.96 -4.10
N THR A 98 2.35 6.66 -5.06
CA THR A 98 3.41 6.19 -5.93
C THR A 98 4.70 6.25 -5.16
N PHE A 99 5.13 5.08 -4.68
CA PHE A 99 6.40 4.93 -3.97
C PHE A 99 7.53 4.78 -4.99
N LEU A 100 8.60 5.54 -4.75
CA LEU A 100 9.83 5.55 -5.53
C LEU A 100 10.81 4.64 -4.78
N ASP A 101 11.08 3.46 -5.34
CA ASP A 101 12.14 2.54 -4.88
C ASP A 101 13.52 3.07 -5.30
#